data_AF-A0A9E5FI36-F1
#
_entry.id   AF-A0A9E5FI36-F1
#
_cell.length_a   1.000
_cell.length_b   1.000
_cell.length_c   1.000
_cell.angle_alpha   90.00
_cell.angle_beta   90.00
_cell.angle_gamma   90.00
#
_symmetry.space_group_name_H-M   'P 1'
#
loop_
_entity.id
_entity.type
_entity.pdbx_description
1 polymer ?
#
loop_
_entity_poly.entity_id
_entity_poly.type
_entity_poly.pdbx_seq_one_letter_code
_entity_poly.pdbx_strand_id
1 'polypeptide(L)' 'MRHLPETIIQFGSGRFLRAFADLFIHQANLTGQDVGRVVIVQSTGTQRAGALSDSDGKYHVLVRGIENGTV' A
#
# COMPACT_ATOMS: atom_id res chain seq x y z
N MET A 1 -4.72 11.24 -12.02
CA MET A 1 -3.96 10.81 -10.82
C MET A 1 -2.83 11.80 -10.60
N ARG A 2 -2.57 12.24 -9.36
CA ARG A 2 -1.41 13.11 -9.08
C ARG A 2 -0.11 12.38 -9.38
N HIS A 3 0.82 13.07 -10.04
CA HIS A 3 2.14 12.53 -10.32
C HIS A 3 3.04 12.77 -9.10
N LEU A 4 3.15 11.77 -8.23
CA LEU A 4 3.97 11.84 -7.02
C LEU A 4 5.34 11.18 -7.23
N PRO A 5 6.45 11.77 -6.74
CA PRO A 5 7.76 11.13 -6.82
C PRO A 5 7.79 9.84 -5.99
N GLU A 6 8.69 8.92 -6.33
CA GLU A 6 9.03 7.77 -5.50
C GLU A 6 9.97 8.24 -4.37
N THR A 7 9.53 8.09 -3.12
CA THR A 7 10.24 8.64 -1.94
C THR A 7 10.51 7.58 -0.88
N ILE A 8 9.83 6.44 -0.96
CA ILE A 8 9.88 5.38 0.06
C ILE A 8 10.24 4.07 -0.62
N ILE A 9 11.28 3.41 -0.12
CA ILE A 9 11.63 2.04 -0.49
C ILE A 9 11.22 1.12 0.65
N GLN A 10 10.30 0.19 0.36
CA GLN A 10 9.76 -0.75 1.32
C GLN A 10 10.31 -2.15 1.08
N PHE A 11 11.02 -2.71 2.05
CA PHE A 11 11.42 -4.11 2.05
C PHE A 11 10.32 -4.97 2.67
N GLY A 12 9.72 -5.85 1.86
CA GLY A 12 8.65 -6.74 2.26
C GLY A 12 7.33 -6.44 1.54
N SER A 13 6.81 -7.44 0.85
CA SER A 13 5.54 -7.36 0.10
C SER A 13 4.38 -8.02 0.88
N GLY A 14 4.39 -7.92 2.21
CA GLY A 14 3.41 -8.58 3.08
C GLY A 14 2.06 -7.86 3.12
N ARG A 15 1.03 -8.54 3.64
CA ARG A 15 -0.30 -7.93 3.85
C ARG A 15 -0.28 -6.83 4.90
N PHE A 16 0.53 -6.99 5.95
CA PHE A 16 0.62 -6.04 7.06
C PHE A 16 1.04 -4.64 6.58
N LEU A 17 2.17 -4.53 5.87
CA LEU A 17 2.66 -3.25 5.38
C LEU A 17 1.68 -2.56 4.43
N ARG A 18 1.07 -3.31 3.52
CA ARG A 18 0.02 -2.80 2.61
C ARG A 18 -1.24 -2.31 3.32
N ALA A 19 -1.65 -2.97 4.40
CA ALA A 19 -2.84 -2.61 5.16
C ALA A 19 -2.56 -1.59 6.29
N PHE A 20 -1.31 -1.22 6.51
CA PHE A 20 -0.87 -0.32 7.58
C PHE A 20 -0.11 0.88 7.02
N ALA A 21 1.17 0.72 6.70
CA ALA A 21 2.03 1.83 6.25
C ALA A 21 1.54 2.41 4.92
N ASP A 22 1.35 1.57 3.90
CA ASP A 22 0.93 2.02 2.57
C ASP A 22 -0.47 2.67 2.61
N LEU A 23 -1.37 2.16 3.46
CA LEU A 23 -2.72 2.72 3.64
C LEU A 23 -2.66 4.15 4.18
N PHE A 24 -1.86 4.40 5.22
CA PHE A 24 -1.71 5.75 5.78
C PHE A 24 -1.01 6.70 4.81
N ILE A 25 0.01 6.23 4.08
CA ILE A 25 0.67 7.01 3.03
C ILE A 25 -0.34 7.38 1.93
N HIS A 26 -1.19 6.44 1.52
CA HIS A 26 -2.25 6.70 0.55
C HIS A 26 -3.25 7.76 1.07
N GLN A 27 -3.71 7.65 2.31
CA GLN A 27 -4.62 8.63 2.93
C GLN A 27 -3.98 10.02 3.08
N ALA A 28 -2.71 10.09 3.48
CA ALA A 28 -1.95 11.34 3.56
C ALA A 28 -1.81 11.99 2.18
N ASN A 29 -1.50 11.18 1.16
CA ASN A 29 -1.49 11.65 -0.23
C ASN A 29 -2.87 12.15 -0.63
N LEU A 30 -3.97 11.43 -0.38
CA LEU A 30 -5.34 11.88 -0.70
C LEU A 30 -5.69 13.24 -0.07
N THR A 31 -5.17 13.54 1.13
CA THR A 31 -5.37 14.81 1.84
C THR A 31 -4.40 15.93 1.43
N GLY A 32 -3.55 15.73 0.42
CA GLY A 32 -2.70 16.77 -0.16
C GLY A 32 -1.33 16.92 0.49
N GLN A 33 -0.88 15.95 1.29
CA GLN A 33 0.43 16.01 1.96
C GLN A 33 1.60 15.58 1.07
N ASP A 34 1.32 15.07 -0.14
CA ASP A 34 2.30 14.72 -1.18
C ASP A 34 3.55 13.95 -0.67
N VAL A 35 3.35 12.98 0.23
CA VAL A 35 4.37 12.12 0.85
C VAL A 35 5.21 11.38 -0.20
N GLY A 36 4.62 11.04 -1.33
CA GLY A 36 5.26 10.30 -2.42
C GLY A 36 4.76 8.86 -2.56
N ARG A 37 5.34 8.13 -3.51
CA ARG A 37 5.03 6.74 -3.84
C ARG A 37 5.96 5.77 -3.12
N VAL A 38 5.43 4.59 -2.84
CA VAL A 38 6.15 3.47 -2.22
C VAL A 38 6.60 2.49 -3.31
N VAL A 39 7.91 2.23 -3.36
CA VAL A 39 8.51 1.17 -4.18
C VAL A 39 8.69 -0.07 -3.32
N ILE A 40 8.03 -1.17 -3.67
CA ILE A 40 8.06 -2.41 -2.90
C ILE A 40 9.14 -3.35 -3.43
N VAL A 41 10.07 -3.74 -2.56
CA VAL A 41 11.09 -4.74 -2.81
C VAL A 41 10.70 -6.04 -2.12
N GLN A 42 10.53 -7.12 -2.89
CA GLN A 42 10.30 -8.45 -2.35
C GLN A 42 11.65 -9.20 -2.26
N SER A 43 12.11 -9.46 -1.04
CA SER A 43 13.40 -10.11 -0.79
C SER A 43 13.37 -11.64 -0.96
N THR A 44 12.19 -12.27 -0.93
CA THR A 44 12.02 -13.72 -1.07
C THR A 44 10.83 -14.08 -1.96
N GLY A 45 11.07 -14.91 -2.97
CA GLY A 45 10.08 -15.25 -4.02
C GLY A 45 9.73 -14.07 -4.93
N THR A 46 8.99 -14.32 -6.01
CA THR A 46 8.74 -13.29 -7.06
C THR A 46 7.26 -13.01 -7.35
N GLN A 47 6.35 -13.88 -6.90
CA GLN A 47 4.96 -13.85 -7.37
C GLN A 47 4.16 -12.61 -6.91
N ARG A 48 4.43 -12.03 -5.74
CA ARG A 48 3.61 -10.92 -5.21
C ARG A 48 4.00 -9.58 -5.80
N ALA A 49 5.29 -9.29 -5.90
CA ALA A 49 5.77 -8.08 -6.55
C ALA A 49 5.32 -8.02 -8.02
N GLY A 50 5.35 -9.16 -8.72
CA GLY A 50 4.79 -9.29 -10.08
C GLY A 50 3.31 -8.92 -10.12
N ALA A 51 2.47 -9.61 -9.32
CA ALA A 51 1.01 -9.36 -9.30
C ALA A 51 0.64 -7.91 -8.94
N LEU A 52 1.41 -7.27 -8.03
CA LEU A 52 1.23 -5.86 -7.70
C LEU A 52 1.60 -4.95 -8.88
N SER A 53 2.69 -5.26 -9.58
CA SER A 53 3.13 -4.50 -10.76
C SER A 53 2.13 -4.63 -11.90
N ASP A 54 1.61 -5.83 -12.16
CA ASP A 54 0.57 -6.09 -13.17
C ASP A 54 -0.73 -5.33 -12.89
N SER A 55 -0.98 -5.00 -11.61
CA SER A 55 -2.13 -4.21 -11.16
C SER A 55 -1.83 -2.70 -11.07
N ASP A 56 -0.72 -2.21 -11.63
CA ASP A 56 -0.30 -0.81 -11.54
C ASP A 56 -0.16 -0.33 -10.07
N GLY A 57 0.35 -1.22 -9.21
CA GLY A 57 0.48 -1.01 -7.76
C GLY A 57 -0.85 -0.91 -7.01
N LYS A 58 -2.00 -1.15 -7.66
CA LYS A 58 -3.33 -1.02 -7.06
C LYS A 58 -3.75 -2.30 -6.37
N TYR A 59 -4.42 -2.14 -5.23
CA TYR A 59 -5.05 -3.20 -4.48
C TYR A 59 -6.11 -2.61 -3.56
N HIS A 60 -7.02 -3.45 -3.06
CA HIS A 60 -8.03 -3.04 -2.10
C HIS A 60 -7.59 -3.37 -0.67
N VAL A 61 -7.79 -2.44 0.25
CA VAL A 61 -7.66 -2.67 1.69
C VAL A 61 -9.05 -2.70 2.30
N LEU A 62 -9.49 -3.87 2.74
CA LEU A 62 -10.75 -4.05 3.47
C LEU A 62 -10.49 -3.82 4.96
N VAL A 63 -10.99 -2.70 5.49
CA VAL A 63 -11.02 -2.45 6.93
C VAL A 63 -12.32 -3.02 7.47
N ARG A 64 -12.21 -4.06 8.30
CA ARG A 64 -13.35 -4.71 8.93
C ARG A 64 -13.04 -4.96 10.40
N GLY A 65 -13.96 -4.57 11.26
CA GLY A 65 -13.86 -4.72 12.70
C GLY A 65 -15.24 -4.94 13.31
N ILE A 66 -15.29 -5.18 14.61
CA ILE A 66 -16.55 -5.26 15.34
C ILE A 66 -17.00 -3.84 15.68
N GLU A 67 -18.21 -3.49 15.27
CA GLU A 67 -18.90 -2.26 15.64
C GLU A 67 -20.26 -2.61 16.23
N ASN A 68 -20.59 -2.06 17.40
CA ASN A 68 -21.84 -2.34 18.10
C ASN A 68 -22.12 -3.86 18.29
N GLY A 69 -21.07 -4.65 18.53
CA GLY A 69 -21.16 -6.10 18.75
C GLY A 69 -21.31 -6.95 17.48
N THR A 70 -21.24 -6.36 16.28
CA THR A 70 -21.38 -7.08 14.99
C THR A 70 -20.21 -6.75 14.04
N VAL A 71 -19.90 -7.64 13.09
CA VAL A 71 -18.78 -7.53 12.12
C VAL A 71 -19.25 -7.15 10.71
#